data_AF-A0AAJ0BK47-F1
#
_entry.id   AF-A0AAJ0BK47-F1
#
_cell.length_a   1.000
_cell.length_b   1.000
_cell.length_c   1.000
_cell.angle_alpha   90.00
_cell.angle_beta   90.00
_cell.angle_gamma   90.00
#
_symmetry.space_group_name_H-M   'P 1'
#
loop_
_entity.id
_entity.type
_entity.pdbx_description
1 polymer ?
#
loop_
_entity_poly.entity_id
_entity_poly.type
_entity_poly.pdbx_seq_one_letter_code
_entity_poly.pdbx_strand_id
1 'polypeptide(L)'
;MPLVVPGIMTNSGGDKTEEWTNKLVGKKLSDEPSNETTFCKTELPQQTRVVEPGMMVTKDHVPDRLNVHLKEDGTVSHVSHANHTPRNPPSLTASPKQKLKSSIQRSLRNSLLTTYPLLTPYIDEILPKKASLDQVKLPDRVSLFVIEGRPLFFQQDNNGVLVPHLRLVHRFPQAFPTVRIDRGAIRFVLSGATLMAPGLTSKGGRLPVPTERAGEPVAEGVPNEGVDEDGHWSRELEKGEPVVVMAEGKEEACAVGVLVAGTKEVKEKGKGPVIEEAHFLGDGLWNLGLE
;
A
#
# COMPACT_ATOMS: atom_id res chain seq x y z
N MET A 1 -26.24 -34.93 -24.51
CA MET A 1 -24.95 -35.11 -23.82
C MET A 1 -23.95 -34.18 -24.48
N PRO A 2 -23.41 -33.15 -23.81
CA PRO A 2 -22.40 -32.31 -24.42
C PRO A 2 -21.01 -32.93 -24.21
N LEU A 3 -20.30 -33.13 -25.31
CA LEU A 3 -18.94 -33.65 -25.41
C LEU A 3 -17.95 -32.53 -25.04
N VAL A 4 -17.06 -32.79 -24.07
CA VAL A 4 -15.97 -31.87 -23.70
C VAL A 4 -14.70 -32.30 -24.41
N VAL A 5 -14.12 -31.38 -25.17
CA VAL A 5 -12.83 -31.54 -25.87
C VAL A 5 -11.70 -31.09 -24.92
N PRO A 6 -10.66 -31.91 -24.64
CA PRO A 6 -9.54 -31.49 -23.79
C PRO A 6 -8.44 -30.85 -24.63
N GLY A 7 -8.09 -29.60 -24.33
CA GLY A 7 -6.95 -28.95 -24.99
C GLY A 7 -6.86 -27.44 -24.83
N ILE A 8 -6.84 -26.92 -23.60
CA ILE A 8 -6.33 -25.57 -23.32
C ILE A 8 -5.40 -25.68 -22.11
N MET A 9 -4.09 -25.60 -22.36
CA MET A 9 -3.11 -25.26 -21.34
C MET A 9 -3.17 -23.75 -21.13
N THR A 10 -3.82 -23.32 -20.05
CA THR A 10 -3.57 -21.98 -19.49
C THR A 10 -2.44 -22.11 -18.49
N ASN A 11 -1.32 -21.45 -18.80
CA ASN A 11 -0.25 -21.16 -17.87
C ASN A 11 -0.76 -20.09 -16.88
N SER A 12 -1.61 -20.51 -15.94
CA SER A 12 -2.18 -19.67 -14.90
C SER A 12 -1.27 -19.72 -13.68
N GLY A 13 -0.52 -18.64 -13.46
CA GLY A 13 0.16 -18.34 -12.19
C GLY A 13 -0.83 -18.03 -11.06
N GLY A 14 -1.84 -18.90 -10.88
CA GLY A 14 -2.70 -18.91 -9.70
C GLY A 14 -1.94 -19.52 -8.53
N ASP A 15 -2.13 -18.96 -7.34
CA ASP A 15 -1.42 -19.34 -6.12
C ASP A 15 -1.60 -20.84 -5.84
N LYS A 16 -0.55 -21.64 -6.05
CA LYS A 16 -0.52 -23.08 -5.74
C LYS A 16 -1.06 -23.37 -4.33
N THR A 17 -0.85 -22.46 -3.39
CA THR A 17 -1.39 -22.52 -2.02
C THR A 17 -2.92 -22.56 -1.99
N GLU A 18 -3.61 -21.74 -2.78
CA GLU A 18 -5.08 -21.71 -2.83
C GLU A 18 -5.64 -23.02 -3.41
N GLU A 19 -4.99 -23.56 -4.44
CA GLU A 19 -5.38 -24.84 -5.03
C GLU A 19 -5.34 -25.97 -3.99
N TRP A 20 -4.25 -26.04 -3.23
CA TRP A 20 -4.11 -27.02 -2.15
C TRP A 20 -5.00 -26.74 -0.94
N THR A 21 -5.30 -25.47 -0.66
CA THR A 21 -6.24 -25.07 0.39
C THR A 21 -7.63 -25.62 0.10
N ASN A 22 -8.12 -25.42 -1.12
CA ASN A 22 -9.43 -25.92 -1.56
C ASN A 22 -9.51 -27.45 -1.60
N LYS A 23 -8.38 -28.13 -1.85
CA LYS A 23 -8.32 -29.60 -1.92
C LYS A 23 -8.25 -30.27 -0.55
N LEU A 24 -7.52 -29.67 0.40
CA LEU A 24 -7.10 -30.34 1.64
C LEU A 24 -7.85 -29.88 2.88
N VAL A 25 -8.19 -28.59 2.99
CA VAL A 25 -8.79 -28.05 4.22
C VAL A 25 -10.12 -28.72 4.52
N GLY A 26 -10.29 -29.21 5.75
CA GLY A 26 -11.49 -29.93 6.19
C GLY A 26 -11.49 -31.43 5.94
N LYS A 27 -10.50 -31.99 5.23
CA LYS A 27 -10.35 -33.44 5.03
C LYS A 27 -9.35 -34.05 6.01
N LYS A 28 -9.46 -35.37 6.24
CA LYS A 28 -8.44 -36.16 6.97
C LYS A 28 -7.46 -36.81 6.01
N LEU A 29 -6.18 -36.87 6.39
CA LEU A 29 -5.16 -37.55 5.59
C LEU A 29 -5.18 -39.05 5.87
N SER A 30 -5.39 -39.87 4.84
CA SER A 30 -5.39 -41.34 4.92
C SER A 30 -4.48 -41.95 3.87
N ASP A 31 -4.13 -43.22 4.04
CA ASP A 31 -3.38 -44.01 3.03
C ASP A 31 -4.33 -44.69 2.03
N GLU A 32 -5.64 -44.62 2.28
CA GLU A 32 -6.73 -45.08 1.41
C GLU A 32 -7.04 -44.09 0.28
N PRO A 33 -7.69 -44.53 -0.82
CA PRO A 33 -8.07 -43.66 -1.94
C PRO A 33 -8.95 -42.49 -1.49
N SER A 34 -8.78 -41.36 -2.17
CA SER A 34 -9.43 -40.09 -1.87
C SER A 34 -10.96 -40.19 -1.92
N ASN A 35 -11.64 -39.68 -0.88
CA ASN A 35 -13.10 -39.62 -0.79
C ASN A 35 -13.56 -38.18 -0.39
N GLU A 36 -14.85 -37.97 -0.17
CA GLU A 36 -15.38 -36.65 0.21
C GLU A 36 -14.80 -36.12 1.53
N THR A 37 -14.53 -37.01 2.49
CA THR A 37 -14.05 -36.67 3.84
C THR A 37 -12.56 -36.99 4.08
N THR A 38 -11.91 -37.71 3.17
CA THR A 38 -10.53 -38.21 3.30
C THR A 38 -9.71 -37.91 2.06
N PHE A 39 -8.41 -37.62 2.23
CA PHE A 39 -7.48 -37.32 1.14
C PHE A 39 -6.26 -38.24 1.22
N CYS A 40 -5.87 -38.83 0.09
CA CYS A 40 -4.78 -39.80 0.05
C CYS A 40 -3.40 -39.11 0.16
N LYS A 41 -2.54 -39.59 1.06
CA LYS A 41 -1.18 -39.02 1.24
C LYS A 41 -0.30 -39.16 0.00
N THR A 42 -0.55 -40.14 -0.87
CA THR A 42 0.23 -40.37 -2.10
C THR A 42 -0.05 -39.34 -3.19
N GLU A 43 -1.17 -38.62 -3.10
CA GLU A 43 -1.56 -37.54 -4.03
C GLU A 43 -0.97 -36.18 -3.63
N LEU A 44 -0.27 -36.10 -2.50
CA LEU A 44 0.42 -34.88 -2.07
C LEU A 44 1.68 -34.64 -2.94
N PRO A 45 2.08 -33.36 -3.11
CA PRO A 45 3.34 -33.03 -3.79
C PRO A 45 4.54 -33.74 -3.15
N GLN A 46 5.55 -34.08 -3.96
CA GLN A 46 6.78 -34.71 -3.47
C GLN A 46 7.47 -33.92 -2.34
N GLN A 47 7.30 -32.59 -2.32
CA GLN A 47 7.81 -31.72 -1.27
C GLN A 47 6.68 -31.30 -0.32
N THR A 48 6.20 -32.23 0.51
CA THR A 48 5.16 -31.94 1.51
C THR A 48 5.64 -32.26 2.92
N ARG A 49 5.32 -31.39 3.88
CA ARG A 49 5.53 -31.60 5.32
C ARG A 49 4.18 -31.56 6.03
N VAL A 50 3.83 -32.64 6.73
CA VAL A 50 2.65 -32.70 7.61
C VAL A 50 3.08 -32.28 9.02
N VAL A 51 2.39 -31.29 9.59
CA VAL A 51 2.68 -30.70 10.90
C VAL A 51 1.52 -31.00 11.83
N GLU A 52 1.75 -31.83 12.84
CA GLU A 52 0.76 -32.14 13.88
C GLU A 52 0.81 -31.10 15.02
N PRO A 53 -0.28 -30.95 15.80
CA PRO A 53 -0.27 -30.08 16.98
C PRO A 53 0.86 -30.44 17.95
N GLY A 54 1.73 -29.48 18.25
CA GLY A 54 2.86 -29.68 19.17
C GLY A 54 4.14 -30.23 18.54
N MET A 55 4.16 -30.56 17.24
CA MET A 55 5.40 -30.94 16.56
C MET A 55 6.38 -29.75 16.49
N MET A 56 7.58 -29.94 17.02
CA MET A 56 8.68 -29.00 16.80
C MET A 56 9.17 -29.11 15.36
N VAL A 57 9.02 -28.02 14.61
CA VAL A 57 9.48 -27.91 13.22
C VAL A 57 10.71 -27.00 13.14
N THR A 58 11.70 -27.44 12.36
CA THR A 58 12.86 -26.62 12.01
C THR A 58 12.44 -25.46 11.10
N LYS A 59 13.04 -24.28 11.29
CA LYS A 59 12.80 -23.08 10.49
C LYS A 59 13.67 -23.06 9.23
N ASP A 60 13.56 -24.09 8.41
CA ASP A 60 14.27 -24.24 7.15
C ASP A 60 13.47 -23.62 5.98
N HIS A 61 14.13 -22.81 5.15
CA HIS A 61 13.50 -22.18 3.98
C HIS A 61 13.59 -23.10 2.76
N VAL A 62 12.45 -23.65 2.34
CA VAL A 62 12.30 -24.46 1.12
C VAL A 62 11.10 -23.93 0.32
N PRO A 63 11.33 -23.14 -0.75
CA PRO A 63 10.28 -22.34 -1.39
C PRO A 63 9.14 -23.14 -2.03
N ASP A 64 9.41 -24.35 -2.51
CA ASP A 64 8.40 -25.20 -3.16
C ASP A 64 7.73 -26.21 -2.20
N ARG A 65 8.02 -26.14 -0.89
CA ARG A 65 7.47 -27.08 0.10
C ARG A 65 6.07 -26.69 0.55
N LEU A 66 5.11 -27.59 0.40
CA LEU A 66 3.77 -27.51 0.98
C LEU A 66 3.83 -27.95 2.45
N ASN A 67 3.46 -27.08 3.39
CA ASN A 67 3.24 -27.44 4.79
C ASN A 67 1.74 -27.63 5.02
N VAL A 68 1.34 -28.77 5.55
CA VAL A 68 -0.05 -29.13 5.85
C VAL A 68 -0.20 -29.23 7.36
N HIS A 69 -1.00 -28.36 7.97
CA HIS A 69 -1.17 -28.31 9.42
C HIS A 69 -2.43 -29.06 9.83
N LEU A 70 -2.27 -30.06 10.71
CA LEU A 70 -3.38 -30.85 11.23
C LEU A 70 -3.90 -30.28 12.56
N LYS A 71 -5.20 -30.47 12.82
CA LYS A 71 -5.83 -30.28 14.13
C LYS A 71 -5.68 -31.54 14.98
N GLU A 72 -6.03 -31.44 16.27
CA GLU A 72 -5.99 -32.57 17.22
C GLU A 72 -6.87 -33.76 16.80
N ASP A 73 -7.90 -33.52 15.98
CA ASP A 73 -8.81 -34.54 15.45
C ASP A 73 -8.30 -35.22 14.16
N GLY A 74 -7.12 -34.85 13.68
CA GLY A 74 -6.50 -35.34 12.44
C GLY A 74 -7.00 -34.66 11.16
N THR A 75 -7.83 -33.62 11.27
CA THR A 75 -8.34 -32.85 10.13
C THR A 75 -7.37 -31.76 9.71
N VAL A 76 -7.21 -31.50 8.41
CA VAL A 76 -6.37 -30.40 7.91
C VAL A 76 -6.99 -29.06 8.28
N SER A 77 -6.24 -28.24 9.03
CA SER A 77 -6.62 -26.89 9.45
C SER A 77 -6.36 -25.85 8.35
N HIS A 78 -5.14 -25.82 7.82
CA HIS A 78 -4.67 -24.91 6.80
C HIS A 78 -3.41 -25.46 6.16
N VAL A 79 -3.08 -24.93 4.98
CA VAL A 79 -1.86 -25.25 4.26
C VAL A 79 -1.06 -23.99 3.98
N SER A 80 0.26 -24.09 3.92
CA SER A 80 1.15 -22.97 3.65
C SER A 80 2.37 -23.39 2.83
N HIS A 81 2.75 -22.61 1.82
CA HIS A 81 4.08 -22.72 1.22
C HIS A 81 5.03 -21.74 1.92
N ALA A 82 6.34 -22.06 1.94
CA ALA A 82 7.33 -21.11 2.42
C ALA A 82 7.35 -19.88 1.48
N ASN A 83 6.78 -18.77 1.96
CA ASN A 83 6.41 -17.55 1.23
C ASN A 83 5.05 -17.58 0.51
N HIS A 84 3.98 -17.68 1.29
CA HIS A 84 2.74 -16.97 0.95
C HIS A 84 2.45 -15.94 2.05
N THR A 85 3.26 -14.89 2.13
CA THR A 85 2.64 -13.57 2.30
C THR A 85 1.69 -13.43 1.12
N PRO A 86 0.38 -13.16 1.32
CA PRO A 86 -0.54 -13.01 0.20
C PRO A 86 0.04 -11.99 -0.77
N ARG A 87 0.47 -12.48 -1.94
CA ARG A 87 1.17 -11.67 -2.95
C ARG A 87 0.18 -10.83 -3.74
N ASN A 88 -1.11 -11.13 -3.62
CA ASN A 88 -2.19 -10.25 -4.03
C ASN A 88 -2.72 -9.55 -2.78
N PRO A 89 -2.52 -8.23 -2.62
CA PRO A 89 -3.45 -7.45 -1.79
C PRO A 89 -4.88 -7.73 -2.28
N PRO A 90 -5.90 -7.65 -1.39
CA PRO A 90 -7.29 -7.87 -1.78
C PRO A 90 -7.59 -7.08 -3.06
N SER A 91 -8.12 -7.74 -4.09
CA SER A 91 -8.34 -7.10 -5.39
C SER A 91 -9.27 -5.90 -5.19
N LEU A 92 -8.73 -4.70 -5.34
CA LEU A 92 -9.49 -3.48 -5.14
C LEU A 92 -10.51 -3.33 -6.28
N THR A 93 -11.80 -3.50 -5.98
CA THR A 93 -12.86 -3.41 -6.98
C THR A 93 -13.17 -1.95 -7.28
N ALA A 94 -12.69 -1.43 -8.41
CA ALA A 94 -12.94 -0.05 -8.84
C ALA A 94 -14.26 0.10 -9.59
N SER A 95 -14.98 1.19 -9.33
CA SER A 95 -16.16 1.59 -10.12
C SER A 95 -15.75 2.10 -11.51
N PRO A 96 -16.66 2.12 -12.50
CA PRO A 96 -16.38 2.69 -13.81
C PRO A 96 -15.89 4.15 -13.73
N LYS A 97 -14.97 4.52 -14.63
CA LYS A 97 -14.43 5.87 -14.76
C LYS A 97 -15.55 6.87 -15.09
N GLN A 98 -15.69 7.93 -14.28
CA GLN A 98 -16.62 9.03 -14.50
C GLN A 98 -15.87 10.31 -14.87
N LYS A 99 -16.16 10.87 -16.05
CA LYS A 99 -15.57 12.16 -16.47
C LYS A 99 -16.02 13.31 -15.57
N LEU A 100 -15.08 14.09 -15.07
CA LEU A 100 -15.37 15.29 -14.28
C LEU A 100 -15.69 16.50 -15.16
N LYS A 101 -16.56 17.36 -14.62
CA LYS A 101 -16.87 18.65 -15.23
C LYS A 101 -15.68 19.60 -15.12
N SER A 102 -15.50 20.46 -16.12
CA SER A 102 -14.41 21.45 -16.17
C SER A 102 -14.41 22.46 -15.02
N SER A 103 -15.57 22.74 -14.41
CA SER A 103 -15.66 23.56 -13.19
C SER A 103 -15.02 22.87 -11.99
N ILE A 104 -15.32 21.60 -11.77
CA ILE A 104 -14.79 20.79 -10.66
C ILE A 104 -13.28 20.62 -10.84
N GLN A 105 -12.82 20.30 -12.05
CA GLN A 105 -11.39 20.17 -12.36
C GLN A 105 -10.60 21.46 -12.06
N ARG A 106 -11.17 22.64 -12.32
CA ARG A 106 -10.55 23.92 -11.95
C ARG A 106 -10.50 24.11 -10.43
N SER A 107 -11.57 23.77 -9.72
CA SER A 107 -11.61 23.83 -8.26
C SER A 107 -10.56 22.90 -7.63
N LEU A 108 -10.44 21.68 -8.13
CA LEU A 108 -9.43 20.71 -7.68
C LEU A 108 -8.02 21.23 -7.96
N ARG A 109 -7.75 21.78 -9.15
CA ARG A 109 -6.45 22.39 -9.47
C ARG A 109 -6.07 23.47 -8.44
N ASN A 110 -7.00 24.37 -8.13
CA ASN A 110 -6.75 25.44 -7.18
C ASN A 110 -6.47 24.89 -5.78
N SER A 111 -7.28 23.92 -5.32
CA SER A 111 -7.07 23.24 -4.04
C SER A 111 -5.68 22.59 -3.97
N LEU A 112 -5.25 21.92 -5.04
CA LEU A 112 -3.93 21.29 -5.10
C LEU A 112 -2.79 22.29 -5.02
N LEU A 113 -2.90 23.44 -5.68
CA LEU A 113 -1.87 24.48 -5.63
C LEU A 113 -1.82 25.18 -4.28
N THR A 114 -2.95 25.26 -3.57
CA THR A 114 -2.99 25.73 -2.17
C THR A 114 -2.32 24.73 -1.23
N THR A 115 -2.59 23.44 -1.38
CA THR A 115 -2.01 22.39 -0.51
C THR A 115 -0.54 22.08 -0.85
N TYR A 116 -0.17 22.14 -2.13
CA TYR A 116 1.16 21.83 -2.64
C TYR A 116 1.68 22.97 -3.53
N PRO A 117 2.16 24.09 -2.95
CA PRO A 117 2.64 25.24 -3.72
C PRO A 117 3.79 24.90 -4.67
N LEU A 118 4.67 23.97 -4.27
CA LEU A 118 5.81 23.49 -5.06
C LEU A 118 5.42 22.70 -6.31
N LEU A 119 4.15 22.33 -6.45
CA LEU A 119 3.61 21.69 -7.65
C LEU A 119 3.34 22.68 -8.77
N THR A 120 3.28 23.99 -8.48
CA THR A 120 3.02 25.08 -9.45
C THR A 120 3.82 24.97 -10.75
N PRO A 121 5.16 24.78 -10.75
CA PRO A 121 5.93 24.67 -11.99
C PRO A 121 5.57 23.42 -12.83
N TYR A 122 5.04 22.37 -12.23
CA TYR A 122 4.75 21.09 -12.89
C TYR A 122 3.24 20.89 -13.16
N ILE A 123 2.38 21.80 -12.71
CA ILE A 123 0.92 21.57 -12.70
C ILE A 123 0.33 21.44 -14.11
N ASP A 124 0.87 22.15 -15.10
CA ASP A 124 0.40 22.06 -16.48
C ASP A 124 0.80 20.74 -17.16
N GLU A 125 1.87 20.09 -16.69
CA GLU A 125 2.25 18.72 -17.10
C GLU A 125 1.37 17.67 -16.40
N ILE A 126 1.15 17.82 -15.09
CA ILE A 126 0.41 16.87 -14.27
C ILE A 126 -1.09 16.90 -14.59
N LEU A 127 -1.65 18.10 -14.67
CA LEU A 127 -3.05 18.36 -14.91
C LEU A 127 -3.13 19.40 -16.04
N PRO A 128 -3.13 19.02 -17.32
CA PRO A 128 -3.29 19.97 -18.41
C PRO A 128 -4.69 20.62 -18.41
N LYS A 129 -4.82 21.87 -18.84
CA LYS A 129 -6.11 22.62 -18.83
C LYS A 129 -7.20 21.99 -19.71
N LYS A 130 -6.79 21.29 -20.77
CA LYS A 130 -7.71 20.64 -21.74
C LYS A 130 -7.84 19.12 -21.52
N ALA A 131 -7.10 18.54 -20.58
CA ALA A 131 -7.16 17.11 -20.32
C ALA A 131 -8.49 16.72 -19.66
N SER A 132 -9.03 15.56 -20.05
CA SER A 132 -10.19 14.96 -19.40
C SER A 132 -9.76 14.29 -18.10
N LEU A 133 -10.17 14.86 -16.97
CA LEU A 133 -9.94 14.25 -15.66
C LEU A 133 -11.08 13.27 -15.34
N ASP A 134 -10.73 12.01 -15.08
CA ASP A 134 -11.66 10.97 -14.69
C ASP A 134 -11.63 10.76 -13.17
N GLN A 135 -12.79 10.48 -12.58
CA GLN A 135 -12.96 10.07 -11.20
C GLN A 135 -13.34 8.59 -11.17
N VAL A 136 -12.62 7.81 -10.36
CA VAL A 136 -12.86 6.40 -10.10
C VAL A 136 -13.23 6.26 -8.63
N LYS A 137 -14.43 5.74 -8.34
CA LYS A 137 -14.82 5.45 -6.96
C LYS A 137 -14.30 4.08 -6.55
N LEU A 138 -13.60 4.05 -5.43
CA LEU A 138 -13.02 2.86 -4.83
C LEU A 138 -13.85 2.47 -3.58
N PRO A 139 -13.61 1.27 -3.02
CA PRO A 139 -14.13 0.91 -1.70
C PRO A 139 -13.73 1.94 -0.62
N ASP A 140 -14.39 1.88 0.53
CA ASP A 140 -14.08 2.73 1.69
C ASP A 140 -14.22 4.25 1.44
N ARG A 141 -15.07 4.62 0.49
CA ARG A 141 -15.40 6.03 0.15
C ARG A 141 -14.16 6.83 -0.28
N VAL A 142 -13.27 6.17 -1.03
CA VAL A 142 -12.13 6.80 -1.66
C VAL A 142 -12.46 7.14 -3.12
N SER A 143 -12.20 8.37 -3.51
CA SER A 143 -12.26 8.82 -4.90
C SER A 143 -10.84 8.98 -5.45
N LEU A 144 -10.51 8.26 -6.50
CA LEU A 144 -9.24 8.36 -7.23
C LEU A 144 -9.42 9.21 -8.49
N PHE A 145 -8.51 10.15 -8.72
CA PHE A 145 -8.48 11.01 -9.90
C PHE A 145 -7.40 10.55 -10.88
N VAL A 146 -7.80 10.33 -12.13
CA VAL A 146 -6.98 9.68 -13.16
C VAL A 146 -7.00 10.49 -14.45
N ILE A 147 -5.86 10.61 -15.12
CA ILE A 147 -5.75 11.14 -16.49
C ILE A 147 -5.06 10.09 -17.35
N GLU A 148 -5.70 9.67 -18.46
CA GLU A 148 -5.10 8.75 -19.44
C GLU A 148 -4.51 7.48 -18.77
N GLY A 149 -5.24 6.90 -17.81
CA GLY A 149 -4.80 5.72 -17.05
C GLY A 149 -3.72 5.99 -16.00
N ARG A 150 -3.28 7.24 -15.82
CA ARG A 150 -2.29 7.64 -14.80
C ARG A 150 -3.01 8.17 -13.54
N PRO A 151 -2.85 7.52 -12.38
CA PRO A 151 -3.40 8.02 -11.14
C PRO A 151 -2.62 9.23 -10.65
N LEU A 152 -3.33 10.28 -10.22
CA LEU A 152 -2.73 11.53 -9.78
C LEU A 152 -2.91 11.73 -8.27
N PHE A 153 -4.16 11.81 -7.82
CA PHE A 153 -4.52 12.08 -6.42
C PHE A 153 -5.70 11.22 -6.04
N PHE A 154 -5.84 10.96 -4.74
CA PHE A 154 -7.03 10.38 -4.18
C PHE A 154 -7.54 11.21 -3.00
N GLN A 155 -8.83 11.09 -2.72
CA GLN A 155 -9.50 11.79 -1.65
C GLN A 155 -10.40 10.80 -0.91
N GLN A 156 -10.31 10.79 0.41
CA GLN A 156 -11.33 10.18 1.26
C GLN A 156 -12.46 11.17 1.50
N ASP A 157 -13.71 10.72 1.33
CA ASP A 157 -14.90 11.58 1.46
C ASP A 157 -14.99 12.30 2.82
N ASN A 158 -14.39 11.76 3.88
CA ASN A 158 -14.45 12.32 5.24
C ASN A 158 -13.46 13.46 5.50
N ASN A 159 -12.29 13.49 4.84
CA ASN A 159 -11.22 14.44 5.16
C ASN A 159 -11.18 15.65 4.23
N GLY A 160 -11.71 15.55 3.01
CA GLY A 160 -11.64 16.64 2.02
C GLY A 160 -10.23 16.97 1.49
N VAL A 161 -9.18 16.40 2.10
CA VAL A 161 -7.78 16.59 1.73
C VAL A 161 -7.43 15.69 0.55
N LEU A 162 -6.79 16.29 -0.47
CA LEU A 162 -6.25 15.58 -1.63
C LEU A 162 -4.87 15.03 -1.30
N VAL A 163 -4.73 13.71 -1.33
CA VAL A 163 -3.47 13.00 -1.10
C VAL A 163 -2.89 12.57 -2.45
N PRO A 164 -1.60 12.81 -2.73
CA PRO A 164 -0.99 12.40 -4.00
C PRO A 164 -0.87 10.88 -4.07
N HIS A 165 -1.01 10.33 -5.27
CA HIS A 165 -0.70 8.93 -5.52
C HIS A 165 0.82 8.72 -5.52
N LEU A 166 1.32 7.57 -5.05
CA LEU A 166 2.76 7.30 -4.95
C LEU A 166 3.49 7.45 -6.30
N ARG A 167 2.88 6.98 -7.39
CA ARG A 167 3.44 7.17 -8.75
C ARG A 167 3.65 8.64 -9.13
N LEU A 168 2.80 9.55 -8.64
CA LEU A 168 2.98 10.99 -8.87
C LEU A 168 4.13 11.52 -8.01
N VAL A 169 4.18 11.11 -6.75
CA VAL A 169 5.27 11.47 -5.83
C VAL A 169 6.63 11.02 -6.36
N HIS A 170 6.74 9.81 -6.89
CA HIS A 170 8.00 9.31 -7.48
C HIS A 170 8.44 10.11 -8.71
N ARG A 171 7.51 10.74 -9.44
CA ARG A 171 7.84 11.60 -10.57
C ARG A 171 8.28 13.01 -10.14
N PHE A 172 7.73 13.53 -9.04
CA PHE A 172 8.00 14.87 -8.53
C PHE A 172 8.28 14.86 -7.01
N PRO A 173 9.35 14.18 -6.54
CA PRO A 173 9.57 13.93 -5.11
C PRO A 173 9.77 15.21 -4.29
N GLN A 174 10.33 16.27 -4.89
CA GLN A 174 10.58 17.55 -4.25
C GLN A 174 9.33 18.42 -4.05
N ALA A 175 8.19 18.04 -4.64
CA ALA A 175 6.98 18.86 -4.62
C ALA A 175 6.07 18.61 -3.40
N PHE A 176 6.44 17.67 -2.53
CA PHE A 176 5.57 17.18 -1.46
C PHE A 176 6.26 17.19 -0.09
N PRO A 177 5.50 17.40 1.00
CA PRO A 177 6.00 17.29 2.35
C PRO A 177 6.47 15.88 2.68
N THR A 178 7.68 15.75 3.22
CA THR A 178 8.31 14.44 3.49
C THR A 178 8.68 14.24 4.96
N VAL A 179 8.55 13.00 5.43
CA VAL A 179 9.09 12.48 6.69
C VAL A 179 9.92 11.23 6.40
N ARG A 180 10.89 10.87 7.25
CA ARG A 180 11.68 9.65 7.08
C ARG A 180 11.43 8.68 8.21
N ILE A 181 11.20 7.42 7.88
CA ILE A 181 11.11 6.31 8.84
C ILE A 181 12.41 5.55 8.94
N ASP A 182 12.66 4.95 10.11
CA ASP A 182 13.77 4.02 10.30
C ASP A 182 13.61 2.69 9.56
N ARG A 183 14.72 1.96 9.44
CA ARG A 183 14.75 0.61 8.82
C ARG A 183 13.77 -0.39 9.42
N GLY A 184 13.51 -0.32 10.73
CA GLY A 184 12.64 -1.26 11.43
C GLY A 184 11.18 -1.08 11.04
N ALA A 185 10.76 0.16 10.81
CA ALA A 185 9.39 0.52 10.43
C ALA A 185 9.05 0.18 8.97
N ILE A 186 10.03 0.13 8.06
CA ILE A 186 9.81 -0.06 6.60
C ILE A 186 8.89 -1.25 6.31
N ARG A 187 9.20 -2.42 6.87
CA ARG A 187 8.42 -3.65 6.62
C ARG A 187 6.96 -3.50 7.04
N PHE A 188 6.71 -2.83 8.16
CA PHE A 188 5.37 -2.67 8.71
C PHE A 188 4.55 -1.66 7.89
N VAL A 189 5.16 -0.55 7.48
CA VAL A 189 4.52 0.44 6.59
C VAL A 189 4.16 -0.20 5.25
N LEU A 190 5.06 -0.98 4.66
CA LEU A 190 4.79 -1.73 3.42
C LEU A 190 3.83 -2.92 3.60
N SER A 191 3.37 -3.17 4.83
CA SER A 191 2.31 -4.15 5.12
C SER A 191 0.98 -3.47 5.49
N GLY A 192 0.88 -2.14 5.36
CA GLY A 192 -0.32 -1.38 5.70
C GLY A 192 -0.53 -1.14 7.19
N ALA A 193 0.49 -1.32 8.03
CA ALA A 193 0.39 -1.03 9.46
C ALA A 193 0.41 0.49 9.71
N THR A 194 -0.29 0.92 10.76
CA THR A 194 -0.24 2.29 11.28
C THR A 194 1.21 2.71 11.58
N LEU A 195 1.60 3.89 11.07
CA LEU A 195 2.89 4.49 11.37
C LEU A 195 2.84 5.09 12.77
N MET A 196 3.73 4.61 13.65
CA MET A 196 3.83 5.05 15.04
C MET A 196 5.01 6.02 15.21
N ALA A 197 4.88 6.95 16.16
CA ALA A 197 5.89 7.97 16.46
C ALA A 197 7.33 7.44 16.64
N PRO A 198 7.58 6.28 17.30
CA PRO A 198 8.94 5.74 17.44
C PRO A 198 9.66 5.49 16.12
N GLY A 199 8.94 5.20 15.04
CA GLY A 199 9.53 4.99 13.70
C GLY A 199 10.09 6.27 13.09
N LEU A 200 9.69 7.45 13.59
CA LEU A 200 10.08 8.78 13.12
C LEU A 200 11.05 9.47 14.08
N THR A 201 11.02 9.14 15.37
CA THR A 201 11.86 9.75 16.41
C THR A 201 13.10 8.94 16.77
N SER A 202 13.27 7.75 16.21
CA SER A 202 14.47 6.94 16.36
C SER A 202 15.67 7.53 15.60
N LYS A 203 16.86 6.93 15.77
CA LYS A 203 18.10 7.39 15.10
C LYS A 203 18.01 7.39 13.56
N GLY A 204 17.21 6.51 12.99
CA GLY A 204 17.01 6.39 11.54
C GLY A 204 15.83 7.19 11.02
N GLY A 205 14.89 7.53 11.91
CA GLY A 205 13.74 8.39 11.62
C GLY A 205 14.14 9.87 11.54
N ARG A 206 13.35 10.64 10.81
CA ARG A 206 13.53 12.09 10.67
C ARG A 206 12.18 12.77 10.53
N LEU A 207 11.96 13.77 11.39
CA LEU A 207 10.86 14.71 11.28
C LEU A 207 11.36 16.03 10.65
N PRO A 208 10.50 16.76 9.93
CA PRO A 208 10.78 18.12 9.49
C PRO A 208 11.21 19.00 10.65
N VAL A 209 12.25 19.81 10.44
CA VAL A 209 12.71 20.80 11.42
C VAL A 209 12.50 22.17 10.79
N PRO A 210 11.83 23.12 11.48
CA PRO A 210 11.70 24.47 10.98
C PRO A 210 13.08 25.07 10.73
N THR A 211 13.35 25.48 9.49
CA THR A 211 14.46 26.41 9.22
C THR A 211 14.08 27.81 9.69
N GLU A 212 15.06 28.67 9.95
CA GLU A 212 14.82 30.03 10.50
C GLU A 212 13.90 30.90 9.63
N ARG A 213 13.74 30.55 8.34
CA ARG A 213 12.83 31.22 7.37
C ARG A 213 11.68 30.32 6.90
N ALA A 214 11.45 29.19 7.56
CA ALA A 214 10.42 28.23 7.18
C ALA A 214 9.02 28.81 7.41
N GLY A 215 8.19 28.81 6.36
CA GLY A 215 6.85 29.38 6.42
C GLY A 215 6.80 30.91 6.35
N GLU A 216 7.95 31.61 6.31
CA GLU A 216 7.97 33.02 5.93
C GLU A 216 7.52 33.16 4.47
N PRO A 217 6.62 34.08 4.12
CA PRO A 217 6.17 34.22 2.75
C PRO A 217 7.30 34.71 1.85
N VAL A 218 7.66 33.93 0.81
CA VAL A 218 8.55 34.37 -0.28
C VAL A 218 7.85 35.37 -1.21
N ALA A 219 6.51 35.34 -1.21
CA ALA A 219 5.60 36.30 -1.84
C ALA A 219 4.27 36.31 -1.07
N GLU A 220 3.41 37.30 -1.32
CA GLU A 220 2.11 37.44 -0.64
C GLU A 220 1.28 36.15 -0.76
N GLY A 221 1.10 35.44 0.35
CA GLY A 221 0.35 34.19 0.43
C GLY A 221 1.09 32.92 -0.02
N VAL A 222 2.40 32.98 -0.33
CA VAL A 222 3.20 31.80 -0.71
C VAL A 222 4.24 31.53 0.37
N PRO A 223 4.03 30.52 1.24
CA PRO A 223 4.99 30.17 2.28
C PRO A 223 6.30 29.64 1.67
N ASN A 224 7.43 29.97 2.30
CA ASN A 224 8.75 29.44 1.97
C ASN A 224 8.83 27.98 2.42
N GLU A 225 8.24 27.10 1.61
CA GLU A 225 8.22 25.66 1.78
C GLU A 225 9.12 25.01 0.74
N GLY A 226 9.78 23.93 1.11
CA GLY A 226 10.78 23.32 0.24
C GLY A 226 11.55 22.23 0.93
N VAL A 227 12.37 21.56 0.13
CA VAL A 227 13.48 20.77 0.65
C VAL A 227 14.69 21.69 0.86
N ASP A 228 15.33 21.59 2.02
CA ASP A 228 16.60 22.25 2.29
C ASP A 228 17.74 21.62 1.46
N GLU A 229 18.97 22.14 1.61
CA GLU A 229 20.15 21.64 0.88
C GLU A 229 20.43 20.15 1.15
N ASP A 230 19.94 19.61 2.26
CA ASP A 230 20.07 18.22 2.68
C ASP A 230 18.85 17.35 2.29
N GLY A 231 17.86 17.92 1.60
CA GLY A 231 16.65 17.23 1.18
C GLY A 231 15.59 17.07 2.28
N HIS A 232 15.63 17.89 3.34
CA HIS A 232 14.62 17.89 4.40
C HIS A 232 13.49 18.86 4.11
N TRP A 233 12.28 18.42 4.43
CA TRP A 233 11.16 19.35 4.45
C TRP A 233 11.37 20.47 5.47
N SER A 234 11.23 21.71 4.99
CA SER A 234 11.67 22.91 5.70
C SER A 234 10.74 23.35 6.84
N ARG A 235 9.47 22.90 6.87
CA ARG A 235 8.47 23.34 7.86
C ARG A 235 7.88 22.20 8.68
N GLU A 236 7.39 22.53 9.88
CA GLU A 236 6.53 21.61 10.64
C GLU A 236 5.17 21.43 9.94
N LEU A 237 4.60 20.24 10.13
CA LEU A 237 3.31 19.85 9.54
C LEU A 237 2.27 19.71 10.65
N GLU A 238 1.07 20.22 10.40
CA GLU A 238 -0.04 20.13 11.32
C GLU A 238 -0.83 18.83 11.17
N LYS A 239 -1.69 18.56 12.16
CA LYS A 239 -2.64 17.46 12.08
C LYS A 239 -3.60 17.67 10.91
N GLY A 240 -3.88 16.61 10.15
CA GLY A 240 -4.75 16.65 8.97
C GLY A 240 -4.01 16.98 7.68
N GLU A 241 -2.72 17.32 7.76
CA GLU A 241 -1.92 17.54 6.56
C GLU A 241 -1.48 16.24 5.89
N PRO A 242 -1.45 16.20 4.55
CA PRO A 242 -0.91 15.08 3.80
C PRO A 242 0.62 15.05 3.91
N VAL A 243 1.20 13.85 3.98
CA VAL A 243 2.64 13.64 4.11
C VAL A 243 3.11 12.43 3.32
N VAL A 244 4.30 12.54 2.76
CA VAL A 244 5.03 11.48 2.07
C VAL A 244 6.02 10.84 3.03
N VAL A 245 6.04 9.51 3.05
CA VAL A 245 6.92 8.71 3.91
C VAL A 245 8.09 8.17 3.10
N MET A 246 9.30 8.62 3.45
CA MET A 246 10.57 8.18 2.91
C MET A 246 11.18 7.10 3.81
N ALA A 247 11.88 6.13 3.23
CA ALA A 247 12.52 5.06 3.98
C ALA A 247 14.03 5.29 4.16
N GLU A 248 14.56 4.94 5.32
CA GLU A 248 15.99 5.04 5.59
C GLU A 248 16.82 4.21 4.58
N GLY A 249 17.69 4.88 3.83
CA GLY A 249 18.56 4.25 2.83
C GLY A 249 17.84 3.92 1.51
N LYS A 250 16.69 4.54 1.25
CA LYS A 250 15.96 4.47 -0.03
C LYS A 250 15.77 5.87 -0.60
N GLU A 251 15.78 5.95 -1.92
CA GLU A 251 15.58 7.21 -2.65
C GLU A 251 14.09 7.46 -2.92
N GLU A 252 13.30 6.40 -3.16
CA GLU A 252 11.88 6.55 -3.41
C GLU A 252 11.02 6.54 -2.13
N ALA A 253 9.89 7.24 -2.20
CA ALA A 253 8.86 7.20 -1.18
C ALA A 253 8.24 5.80 -1.06
N CYS A 254 8.00 5.33 0.17
CA CYS A 254 7.38 4.03 0.41
C CYS A 254 5.89 4.11 0.70
N ALA A 255 5.41 5.24 1.23
CA ALA A 255 4.00 5.45 1.54
C ALA A 255 3.61 6.93 1.50
N VAL A 256 2.31 7.20 1.44
CA VAL A 256 1.68 8.51 1.57
C VAL A 256 0.46 8.39 2.46
N GLY A 257 0.18 9.40 3.27
CA GLY A 257 -0.97 9.40 4.16
C GLY A 257 -1.27 10.76 4.74
N VAL A 258 -2.20 10.81 5.68
CA VAL A 258 -2.59 12.03 6.39
C VAL A 258 -2.14 11.94 7.83
N LEU A 259 -1.59 13.03 8.35
CA LEU A 259 -1.13 13.11 9.73
C LEU A 259 -2.32 13.09 10.71
N VAL A 260 -2.31 12.16 11.67
CA VAL A 260 -3.26 12.17 12.80
C VAL A 260 -2.75 12.97 14.00
N ALA A 261 -1.45 13.29 14.03
CA ALA A 261 -0.79 14.15 15.01
C ALA A 261 0.24 15.05 14.31
N GLY A 262 0.38 16.30 14.76
CA GLY A 262 1.34 17.24 14.18
C GLY A 262 2.79 16.87 14.47
N THR A 263 3.73 17.23 13.59
CA THR A 263 5.14 16.81 13.70
C THR A 263 5.81 17.28 14.99
N LYS A 264 5.44 18.47 15.48
CA LYS A 264 5.89 19.00 16.76
C LYS A 264 5.45 18.12 17.94
N GLU A 265 4.17 17.76 17.96
CA GLU A 265 3.60 16.88 18.99
C GLU A 265 4.26 15.50 18.97
N VAL A 266 4.49 14.95 17.78
CA VAL A 266 5.16 13.65 17.59
C VAL A 266 6.58 13.69 18.13
N LYS A 267 7.32 14.78 17.89
CA LYS A 267 8.68 14.99 18.39
C LYS A 267 8.73 15.11 19.92
N GLU A 268 7.79 15.84 20.51
CA GLU A 268 7.72 16.07 21.96
C GLU A 268 7.27 14.82 22.73
N LYS A 269 6.23 14.13 22.25
CA LYS A 269 5.66 12.97 22.96
C LYS A 269 6.42 11.68 22.66
N GLY A 270 6.94 11.52 21.45
CA GLY A 270 7.64 10.32 20.99
C GLY A 270 6.79 9.03 20.98
N LYS A 271 5.46 9.15 21.15
CA LYS A 271 4.53 8.01 21.24
C LYS A 271 3.20 8.35 20.57
N GLY A 272 2.47 7.30 20.17
CA GLY A 272 1.15 7.41 19.55
C GLY A 272 1.17 7.20 18.03
N PRO A 273 -0.03 7.09 17.41
CA PRO A 273 -0.16 6.98 15.97
C PRO A 273 0.15 8.31 15.28
N VAL A 274 0.76 8.24 14.10
CA VAL A 274 1.13 9.39 13.28
C VAL A 274 0.43 9.33 11.93
N ILE A 275 0.31 8.14 11.34
CA ILE A 275 -0.50 7.90 10.13
C ILE A 275 -1.24 6.58 10.34
N GLU A 276 -2.57 6.64 10.37
CA GLU A 276 -3.42 5.45 10.57
C GLU A 276 -3.63 4.68 9.27
N GLU A 277 -4.01 5.39 8.21
CA GLU A 277 -4.26 4.86 6.88
C GLU A 277 -3.28 5.48 5.89
N ALA A 278 -2.52 4.62 5.21
CA ALA A 278 -1.54 5.03 4.23
C ALA A 278 -1.71 4.24 2.94
N HIS A 279 -1.55 4.92 1.81
CA HIS A 279 -1.30 4.28 0.53
C HIS A 279 0.20 3.97 0.43
N PHE A 280 0.57 2.71 0.21
CA PHE A 280 1.96 2.25 0.23
C PHE A 280 2.33 1.43 -1.01
N LEU A 281 3.64 1.27 -1.23
CA LEU A 281 4.15 0.53 -2.38
C LEU A 281 3.69 -0.94 -2.33
N GLY A 282 3.02 -1.39 -3.39
CA GLY A 282 2.52 -2.76 -3.49
C GLY A 282 1.14 -2.99 -2.89
N ASP A 283 0.46 -1.95 -2.39
CA ASP A 283 -0.93 -2.07 -1.96
C ASP A 283 -1.92 -2.23 -3.14
N GLY A 284 -3.21 -2.35 -2.83
CA GLY A 284 -4.26 -2.52 -3.84
C GLY A 284 -4.40 -1.32 -4.78
N LEU A 285 -4.11 -0.10 -4.29
CA LEU A 285 -4.16 1.13 -5.10
C LEU A 285 -2.97 1.22 -6.05
N TRP A 286 -1.78 0.81 -5.61
CA TRP A 286 -0.55 0.73 -6.40
C TRP A 286 -0.68 -0.24 -7.56
N ASN A 287 -1.29 -1.40 -7.29
CA ASN A 287 -1.50 -2.48 -8.26
C ASN A 287 -2.79 -2.33 -9.08
N LEU A 288 -3.55 -1.25 -8.87
CA LEU A 288 -4.81 -1.05 -9.57
C LEU A 288 -4.54 -0.88 -11.08
N GLY A 289 -5.09 -1.82 -11.87
CA GLY A 289 -5.10 -1.74 -13.33
C GLY A 289 -6.03 -0.61 -13.77
N LEU A 290 -5.46 0.49 -14.25
CA LEU A 290 -6.19 1.68 -14.68
C LEU A 290 -6.30 1.81 -16.20
N GLU A 291 -6.10 0.70 -16.92
CA GLU A 291 -6.27 0.62 -18.38
C GLU A 291 -7.73 0.90 -18.80
#